data_AF-A9BDM3-F1
#
_entry.id   AF-A9BDM3-F1
#
_cell.length_a   1.000
_cell.length_b   1.000
_cell.length_c   1.000
_cell.angle_alpha   90.00
_cell.angle_beta   90.00
_cell.angle_gamma   90.00
#
_symmetry.space_group_name_H-M   'P 1'
#
loop_
_entity.id
_entity.type
_entity.pdbx_description
1 polymer ?
#
loop_
_entity_poly.entity_id
_entity_poly.type
_entity_poly.pdbx_seq_one_letter_code
_entity_poly.pdbx_strand_id
1 'polypeptide(L)' 'METSSLALQLAIIVLVVLLGLTGLGVYMAFGPAAKGLDDPWDEHDD' A
#
# COMPACT_ATOMS: atom_id res chain seq x y z
N MET A 1 30.35 16.24 4.90
CA MET A 1 29.00 15.67 4.79
C MET A 1 29.07 14.31 5.44
N GLU A 2 28.32 14.08 6.52
CA GLU A 2 28.20 12.75 7.13
C GLU A 2 27.66 11.80 6.06
N THR A 3 28.51 10.95 5.50
CA THR A 3 28.06 9.82 4.67
C THR A 3 27.31 8.88 5.58
N SER A 4 25.99 8.82 5.43
CA SER A 4 25.14 7.83 6.09
C SER A 4 25.76 6.44 6.00
N SER A 5 25.76 5.70 7.11
CA SER A 5 26.26 4.33 7.12
C SER A 5 25.49 3.44 6.12
N LEU A 6 26.14 2.40 5.59
CA LEU A 6 25.49 1.44 4.68
C LEU A 6 24.20 0.85 5.30
N ALA A 7 24.22 0.57 6.61
CA ALA A 7 23.07 0.09 7.34
C ALA A 7 21.90 1.10 7.33
N LEU A 8 22.18 2.39 7.52
CA LEU A 8 21.16 3.44 7.45
C LEU A 8 20.58 3.55 6.05
N GLN A 9 21.41 3.48 5.01
CA GLN A 9 20.96 3.49 3.62
C GLN A 9 20.02 2.32 3.31
N LEU A 10 20.40 1.10 3.72
CA LEU A 10 19.56 -0.09 3.57
C LEU A 10 18.25 0.03 4.34
N ALA A 11 18.28 0.55 5.58
CA ALA A 11 17.06 0.78 6.38
C ALA A 11 16.11 1.76 5.68
N ILE A 12 16.62 2.85 5.08
CA ILE A 12 15.81 3.78 4.30
C ILE A 12 15.20 3.10 3.07
N ILE A 13 15.98 2.30 2.33
CA ILE A 13 15.48 1.58 1.15
C ILE A 13 14.33 0.65 1.54
N VAL A 14 14.51 -0.15 2.60
CA VAL A 14 13.46 -1.03 3.13
C VAL A 14 12.23 -0.25 3.53
N LEU A 15 12.39 0.88 4.25
CA LEU A 15 11.29 1.75 4.63
C LEU A 15 10.52 2.29 3.42
N VAL A 16 11.21 2.76 2.38
CA VAL A 16 10.59 3.26 1.15
C VAL A 16 9.81 2.15 0.42
N VAL A 17 10.38 0.93 0.34
CA VAL A 17 9.70 -0.23 -0.25
C VAL A 17 8.44 -0.58 0.56
N LEU A 18 8.53 -0.60 1.89
CA LEU A 18 7.38 -0.87 2.75
C LEU A 18 6.29 0.18 2.57
N LEU A 19 6.63 1.48 2.61
CA LEU A 19 5.66 2.56 2.37
C LEU A 19 5.04 2.47 0.98
N GLY A 20 5.83 2.14 -0.05
CA GLY A 20 5.35 1.94 -1.42
C GLY A 20 4.37 0.76 -1.53
N LEU A 21 4.71 -0.39 -0.94
CA LEU A 21 3.83 -1.57 -0.92
C LEU A 21 2.57 -1.33 -0.09
N THR A 22 2.66 -0.65 1.04
CA THR A 22 1.50 -0.25 1.85
C THR A 22 0.59 0.69 1.06
N GLY A 23 1.16 1.72 0.41
CA GLY A 23 0.40 2.64 -0.44
C GLY A 23 -0.26 1.92 -1.62
N LEU A 24 0.44 0.97 -2.26
CA LEU A 24 -0.10 0.13 -3.33
C LEU A 24 -1.25 -0.75 -2.83
N GLY A 25 -1.11 -1.37 -1.65
CA GLY A 25 -2.16 -2.18 -1.03
C GLY A 25 -3.42 -1.37 -0.73
N VAL A 26 -3.27 -0.16 -0.18
CA VAL A 26 -4.39 0.77 0.03
C VAL A 26 -5.03 1.17 -1.29
N TYR A 27 -4.22 1.47 -2.32
CA TYR A 27 -4.74 1.81 -3.64
C TYR A 27 -5.48 0.65 -4.31
N MET A 28 -5.02 -0.59 -4.16
CA MET A 28 -5.72 -1.76 -4.70
C MET A 28 -7.02 -2.04 -3.92
N ALA A 29 -7.00 -1.88 -2.60
CA ALA A 29 -8.17 -2.15 -1.75
C ALA A 29 -9.27 -1.09 -1.87
N PHE A 30 -8.92 0.19 -2.02
CA PHE A 30 -9.88 1.31 -1.96
C PHE A 30 -9.78 2.31 -3.12
N GLY A 31 -8.90 2.05 -4.10
CA GLY A 31 -8.70 2.95 -5.23
C GLY A 31 -9.83 2.88 -6.26
N PRO A 32 -9.65 3.52 -7.43
CA PRO A 32 -10.68 3.60 -8.48
C PRO A 32 -11.25 2.24 -8.90
N ALA A 33 -10.42 1.18 -8.90
CA ALA A 33 -10.86 -0.17 -9.24
C ALA A 33 -11.81 -0.77 -8.20
N ALA A 34 -11.71 -0.36 -6.93
CA ALA A 34 -12.54 -0.90 -5.85
C ALA A 34 -14.03 -0.56 -6.01
N LYS A 35 -14.34 0.52 -6.74
CA LYS A 35 -15.72 0.97 -7.00
C LYS A 35 -16.50 0.06 -7.95
N GLY A 36 -15.82 -0.83 -8.66
CA GLY A 36 -16.46 -1.79 -9.56
C GLY A 36 -16.61 -3.18 -8.97
N LEU A 37 -16.30 -3.38 -7.68
CA LEU A 37 -16.61 -4.63 -7.00
C LEU A 37 -18.07 -4.58 -6.55
N ASP A 38 -18.83 -5.61 -6.92
CA ASP A 38 -20.16 -5.84 -6.39
C ASP A 38 -20.06 -6.11 -4.88
N ASP A 39 -20.94 -5.48 -4.11
CA ASP A 39 -21.07 -5.81 -2.69
C ASP A 39 -21.73 -7.19 -2.57
N PRO A 40 -21.06 -8.20 -1.97
CA PRO A 40 -21.63 -9.53 -1.82
C PRO A 40 -22.87 -9.59 -0.91
N TRP A 41 -23.21 -8.49 -0.23
CA TRP A 41 -24.38 -8.41 0.64
C TRP A 41 -25.59 -7.72 -0.01
N ASP A 42 -25.41 -7.02 -1.14
CA ASP A 42 -26.51 -6.33 -1.85
C ASP A 42 -27.60 -7.31 -2.31
N GLU A 43 -27.25 -8.58 -2.56
CA GLU A 43 -28.19 -9.65 -2.97
C GLU A 43 -29.08 -10.17 -1.82
N HIS A 44 -28.88 -9.70 -0.60
CA HIS A 44 -29.56 -10.22 0.61
C HIS A 44 -30.39 -9.17 1.36
N ASP A 45 -30.59 -8.00 0.76
CA ASP A 45 -31.33 -6.87 1.35
C ASP A 45 -32.87 -6.95 1.11
N ASP A 46 -33.41 -8.14 0.81
CA ASP A 46 -34.85 -8.44 0.73
C ASP A 46 -35.40 -9.25 1.92
#